data_AF-A0A2D7A663-F1
#
_entry.id   AF-A0A2D7A663-F1
#
_cell.length_a   1.000
_cell.length_b   1.000
_cell.length_c   1.000
_cell.angle_alpha   90.00
_cell.angle_beta   90.00
_cell.angle_gamma   90.00
#
_symmetry.space_group_name_H-M   'P 1'
#
loop_
_entity.id
_entity.type
_entity.pdbx_description
1 polymer ?
#
loop_
_entity_poly.entity_id
_entity_poly.type
_entity_poly.pdbx_seq_one_letter_code
_entity_poly.pdbx_strand_id
1 'polypeptide(L)'
;MTSGLSVHVGKLPPMAVGLGLFLSALLKIIGEEWGYALFLAALLLLGIGIGIFSLFIFTHKFETEMLSRLWKWLLKWGAWTYVWGVAALSGFFIHETHAGDMELQWVLFGPAALASIVAVDWGLYKLLIGKNLPTWRRFGHLVTREKSDPAAMRRTFIDDVVLHRSLLSVSWFRWLRHTLIFWGFIAMFGLELLAVLVREAWPAFGGEDIWENTTHPIRLVFDFGYEFTGAMVLLGCILALIWRVMVNGKPEQKFADTPSTIFLLFVVSSGFIVEAHRLATLTPDPVYWLSFIGYAMVPFVPDGGFSAMTSQALWYIHIFGSCAFIAYVPAKRLIHSCATPVGRMMNAQKELLDQKRKLTLSGLMSDLDVK
;
A
#
# COMPACT_ATOMS: atom_id res chain seq x y z
N MET A 1 -28.27 26.46 46.20
CA MET A 1 -28.71 26.87 44.84
C MET A 1 -27.47 27.02 43.99
N THR A 2 -26.94 25.90 43.50
CA THR A 2 -27.14 25.37 42.13
C THR A 2 -26.47 26.21 41.05
N SER A 3 -25.28 25.76 40.62
CA SER A 3 -24.77 25.70 39.24
C SER A 3 -23.23 25.75 39.29
N GLY A 4 -22.48 24.85 38.69
CA GLY A 4 -22.81 23.64 37.97
C GLY A 4 -21.55 22.78 37.96
N LEU A 5 -21.71 21.48 38.20
CA LEU A 5 -20.73 20.50 37.76
C LEU A 5 -20.63 20.65 36.24
N SER A 6 -19.62 21.35 35.74
CA SER A 6 -19.17 21.10 34.38
C SER A 6 -18.47 19.75 34.44
N VAL A 7 -19.22 18.69 34.14
CA VAL A 7 -18.61 17.43 33.73
C VAL A 7 -17.80 17.78 32.49
N HIS A 8 -16.49 17.93 32.66
CA HIS A 8 -15.57 17.77 31.55
C HIS A 8 -15.83 16.35 31.04
N VAL A 9 -16.67 16.23 30.01
CA VAL A 9 -16.72 15.05 29.14
C VAL A 9 -15.32 15.02 28.52
N GLY A 10 -14.43 14.35 29.26
CA GLY A 10 -13.02 14.29 29.00
C GLY A 10 -12.84 13.75 27.60
N LYS A 11 -11.89 14.33 26.88
CA LYS A 11 -11.41 13.82 25.60
C LYS A 11 -11.10 12.33 25.78
N LEU A 12 -12.04 11.45 25.42
CA LEU A 12 -11.77 10.03 25.35
C LEU A 12 -10.58 9.90 24.39
N PRO A 13 -9.43 9.37 24.84
CA PRO A 13 -8.30 9.23 23.95
C PRO A 13 -8.74 8.37 22.76
N PRO A 14 -8.32 8.66 21.51
CA PRO A 14 -8.74 7.89 20.34
C PRO A 14 -8.60 6.36 20.49
N MET A 15 -7.67 5.90 21.34
CA MET A 15 -7.51 4.50 21.72
C MET A 15 -8.73 3.92 22.48
N ALA A 16 -9.35 4.69 23.38
CA ALA A 16 -10.53 4.26 24.13
C ALA A 16 -11.74 4.09 23.20
N VAL A 17 -11.86 4.93 22.16
CA VAL A 17 -12.87 4.74 21.10
C VAL A 17 -12.62 3.45 20.34
N GLY A 18 -11.37 3.18 19.96
CA GLY A 18 -10.98 1.92 19.31
C GLY A 18 -11.30 0.69 20.17
N LEU A 19 -10.97 0.72 21.46
CA LEU A 19 -11.30 -0.36 22.39
C LEU A 19 -12.83 -0.52 22.55
N GLY A 20 -13.57 0.58 22.64
CA GLY A 20 -15.03 0.55 22.70
C GLY A 20 -15.64 -0.08 21.45
N LEU A 21 -15.19 0.29 20.26
CA LEU A 21 -15.63 -0.31 19.00
C LEU A 21 -15.30 -1.79 18.90
N PHE A 22 -14.09 -2.19 19.29
CA PHE A 22 -13.68 -3.59 19.35
C PHE A 22 -14.60 -4.40 20.27
N LEU A 23 -14.83 -3.92 21.49
CA LEU A 23 -15.68 -4.61 22.46
C LEU A 23 -17.15 -4.66 22.02
N SER A 24 -17.68 -3.57 21.45
CA SER A 24 -19.04 -3.55 20.92
C SER A 24 -19.23 -4.55 19.78
N ALA A 25 -18.25 -4.65 18.87
CA ALA A 25 -18.29 -5.62 17.78
C ALA A 25 -18.13 -7.06 18.29
N LEU A 26 -17.23 -7.29 19.25
CA LEU A 26 -17.02 -8.58 19.91
C LEU A 26 -18.28 -9.09 20.62
N LEU A 27 -19.07 -8.17 21.17
CA LEU A 27 -20.35 -8.46 21.83
C LEU A 27 -21.54 -8.45 20.85
N LYS A 28 -21.30 -8.36 19.54
CA LYS A 28 -22.32 -8.30 18.47
C LYS A 28 -23.35 -7.17 18.65
N ILE A 29 -22.94 -6.07 19.30
CA ILE A 29 -23.74 -4.84 19.42
C ILE A 29 -23.73 -4.07 18.09
N ILE A 30 -22.61 -4.15 17.36
CA ILE A 30 -22.43 -3.60 16.01
C ILE A 30 -21.95 -4.70 15.09
N GLY A 31 -22.39 -4.70 13.82
CA GLY A 31 -21.93 -5.64 12.81
C GLY A 31 -20.73 -5.12 12.00
N GLU A 32 -20.35 -5.89 10.97
CA GLU A 32 -19.25 -5.57 10.06
C GLU A 32 -19.44 -4.27 9.27
N GLU A 33 -20.69 -3.85 9.05
CA GLU A 33 -21.06 -2.62 8.34
C GLU A 33 -20.42 -1.39 8.99
N TRP A 34 -20.28 -1.38 10.32
CA TRP A 34 -19.59 -0.31 11.04
C TRP A 34 -18.09 -0.31 10.78
N GLY A 35 -17.49 -1.49 10.70
CA GLY A 35 -16.10 -1.68 10.35
C GLY A 35 -15.79 -1.16 8.95
N TYR A 36 -16.60 -1.57 7.96
CA TYR A 36 -16.46 -1.11 6.58
C TYR A 36 -16.81 0.39 6.41
N ALA A 37 -17.79 0.92 7.15
CA ALA A 37 -18.12 2.36 7.13
C ALA A 37 -16.93 3.21 7.61
N LEU A 38 -16.30 2.80 8.72
CA LEU A 38 -15.10 3.45 9.24
C LEU A 38 -13.93 3.31 8.27
N PHE A 39 -13.76 2.14 7.65
CA PHE A 39 -12.72 1.94 6.64
C PHE A 39 -12.89 2.86 5.42
N LEU A 40 -14.12 2.99 4.90
CA LEU A 40 -14.46 3.91 3.81
C LEU A 40 -14.23 5.37 4.21
N ALA A 41 -14.69 5.77 5.40
CA ALA A 41 -14.46 7.11 5.93
C ALA A 41 -12.96 7.40 6.08
N ALA A 42 -12.17 6.43 6.52
CA ALA A 42 -10.71 6.55 6.60
C ALA A 42 -10.08 6.73 5.21
N LEU A 43 -10.49 5.93 4.23
CA LEU A 43 -10.01 6.04 2.85
C LEU A 43 -10.31 7.42 2.25
N LEU A 44 -11.51 7.96 2.47
CA LEU A 44 -11.90 9.30 2.04
C LEU A 44 -11.07 10.39 2.74
N LEU A 45 -10.96 10.33 4.07
CA LEU A 45 -10.19 11.31 4.85
C LEU A 45 -8.70 11.31 4.45
N LEU A 46 -8.11 10.13 4.30
CA LEU A 46 -6.71 9.97 3.89
C LEU A 46 -6.53 10.42 2.43
N GLY A 47 -7.41 10.01 1.52
CA GLY A 47 -7.36 10.38 0.10
C GLY A 47 -7.47 11.89 -0.11
N ILE A 48 -8.47 12.53 0.52
CA ILE A 48 -8.63 13.99 0.49
C ILE A 48 -7.44 14.67 1.17
N GLY A 49 -6.98 14.14 2.32
CA GLY A 49 -5.79 14.66 3.02
C GLY A 49 -4.53 14.65 2.15
N ILE A 50 -4.28 13.55 1.43
CA ILE A 50 -3.18 13.42 0.46
C ILE A 50 -3.38 14.39 -0.71
N GLY A 51 -4.60 14.55 -1.22
CA GLY A 51 -4.92 15.51 -2.28
C GLY A 51 -4.61 16.96 -1.86
N ILE A 52 -5.03 17.35 -0.66
CA ILE A 52 -4.78 18.69 -0.11
C ILE A 52 -3.30 18.89 0.24
N PHE A 53 -2.61 17.85 0.74
CA PHE A 53 -1.16 17.87 0.91
C PHE A 53 -0.44 18.03 -0.44
N SER A 54 -0.93 17.38 -1.50
CA SER A 54 -0.39 17.54 -2.85
C SER A 54 -0.56 18.96 -3.35
N LEU A 55 -1.73 19.59 -3.14
CA LEU A 55 -1.92 21.02 -3.40
C LEU A 55 -0.96 21.89 -2.57
N PHE A 56 -0.74 21.54 -1.30
CA PHE A 56 0.17 22.27 -0.42
C PHE A 56 1.61 22.29 -0.96
N ILE A 57 2.12 21.16 -1.47
CA ILE A 57 3.50 21.05 -1.97
C ILE A 57 3.65 21.48 -3.43
N PHE A 58 2.61 21.33 -4.25
CA PHE A 58 2.68 21.59 -5.70
C PHE A 58 2.15 22.95 -6.12
N THR A 59 1.63 23.78 -5.22
CA THR A 59 1.20 25.14 -5.58
C THR A 59 1.33 26.12 -4.42
N HIS A 60 1.59 27.39 -4.76
CA HIS A 60 1.56 28.53 -3.83
C HIS A 60 0.25 29.33 -3.90
N LYS A 61 -0.70 28.95 -4.78
CA LYS A 61 -1.93 29.73 -5.05
C LYS A 61 -2.89 29.88 -3.87
N PHE A 62 -2.82 28.97 -2.90
CA PHE A 62 -3.72 28.93 -1.75
C PHE A 62 -3.01 29.35 -0.46
N GLU A 63 -3.79 29.74 0.55
CA GLU A 63 -3.29 30.14 1.86
C GLU A 63 -2.54 28.98 2.57
N THR A 64 -1.30 29.25 3.02
CA THR A 64 -0.43 28.25 3.67
C THR A 64 -1.08 27.69 4.94
N GLU A 65 -1.60 28.54 5.81
CA GLU A 65 -2.12 28.15 7.12
C GLU A 65 -3.40 27.31 7.01
N MET A 66 -4.32 27.69 6.12
CA MET A 66 -5.52 26.91 5.85
C MET A 66 -5.19 25.51 5.34
N LEU A 67 -4.38 25.40 4.28
CA LEU A 67 -4.00 24.10 3.73
C LEU A 67 -3.24 23.25 4.75
N SER A 68 -2.26 23.85 5.45
CA SER A 68 -1.46 23.20 6.49
C SER A 68 -2.31 22.60 7.60
N ARG A 69 -3.28 23.35 8.12
CA ARG A 69 -4.21 22.86 9.15
C ARG A 69 -5.09 21.73 8.61
N LEU A 70 -5.62 21.91 7.40
CA LEU A 70 -6.59 20.98 6.81
C LEU A 70 -5.99 19.62 6.48
N TRP A 71 -4.85 19.56 5.77
CA TRP A 71 -4.25 18.26 5.43
C TRP A 71 -3.77 17.53 6.68
N LYS A 72 -3.22 18.24 7.69
CA LYS A 72 -2.80 17.62 8.97
C LYS A 72 -4.00 17.05 9.72
N TRP A 73 -5.11 17.78 9.76
CA TRP A 73 -6.33 17.33 10.41
C TRP A 73 -6.90 16.09 9.72
N LEU A 74 -7.02 16.14 8.39
CA LEU A 74 -7.54 15.04 7.57
C LEU A 74 -6.68 13.78 7.70
N LEU A 75 -5.36 13.88 7.57
CA LEU A 75 -4.48 12.72 7.70
C LEU A 75 -4.49 12.15 9.12
N LYS A 76 -4.50 13.02 10.15
CA LYS A 76 -4.56 12.58 11.55
C LYS A 76 -5.85 11.81 11.84
N TRP A 77 -7.00 12.37 11.47
CA TRP A 77 -8.28 11.73 11.74
C TRP A 77 -8.52 10.55 10.81
N GLY A 78 -8.11 10.60 9.54
CA GLY A 78 -8.13 9.45 8.66
C GLY A 78 -7.34 8.26 9.21
N ALA A 79 -6.14 8.50 9.78
CA ALA A 79 -5.36 7.45 10.43
C ALA A 79 -6.05 6.87 11.68
N TRP A 80 -6.70 7.71 12.49
CA TRP A 80 -7.46 7.22 13.65
C TRP A 80 -8.73 6.45 13.25
N THR A 81 -9.47 6.95 12.26
CA THR A 81 -10.64 6.28 11.70
C THR A 81 -10.26 4.93 11.08
N TYR A 82 -9.09 4.84 10.44
CA TYR A 82 -8.54 3.57 9.98
C TYR A 82 -8.32 2.59 11.14
N VAL A 83 -7.65 3.01 12.22
CA VAL A 83 -7.45 2.19 13.42
C VAL A 83 -8.79 1.76 14.04
N TRP A 84 -9.79 2.63 14.04
CA TRP A 84 -11.13 2.32 14.52
C TRP A 84 -11.85 1.28 13.66
N GLY A 85 -11.76 1.40 12.32
CA GLY A 85 -12.31 0.41 11.39
C GLY A 85 -11.66 -0.96 11.58
N VAL A 86 -10.33 -1.01 11.68
CA VAL A 86 -9.59 -2.25 11.98
C VAL A 86 -10.00 -2.83 13.33
N ALA A 87 -10.17 -2.00 14.37
CA ALA A 87 -10.61 -2.46 15.68
C ALA A 87 -12.03 -3.04 15.67
N ALA A 88 -12.98 -2.37 14.99
CA ALA A 88 -14.35 -2.87 14.83
C ALA A 88 -14.39 -4.21 14.08
N LEU A 89 -13.73 -4.29 12.91
CA LEU A 89 -13.65 -5.53 12.12
C LEU A 89 -12.98 -6.66 12.90
N SER A 90 -11.90 -6.36 13.65
CA SER A 90 -11.22 -7.35 14.47
C SER A 90 -12.14 -7.92 15.56
N GLY A 91 -12.92 -7.07 16.23
CA GLY A 91 -13.89 -7.53 17.23
C GLY A 91 -14.98 -8.41 16.62
N PHE A 92 -15.51 -8.00 15.47
CA PHE A 92 -16.52 -8.75 14.72
C PHE A 92 -16.01 -10.13 14.30
N PHE A 93 -14.88 -10.22 13.60
CA PHE A 93 -14.36 -11.51 13.13
C PHE A 93 -13.91 -12.43 14.26
N ILE A 94 -13.47 -11.89 15.41
CA ILE A 94 -13.20 -12.72 16.59
C ILE A 94 -14.52 -13.33 17.12
N HIS A 95 -15.62 -12.55 17.14
CA HIS A 95 -16.93 -13.09 17.53
C HIS A 95 -17.36 -14.22 16.60
N GLU A 96 -17.36 -14.00 15.29
CA GLU A 96 -17.77 -15.00 14.29
C GLU A 96 -16.88 -16.26 14.34
N THR A 97 -15.57 -16.08 14.58
CA THR A 97 -14.65 -17.21 14.83
C THR A 97 -15.05 -18.02 16.06
N HIS A 98 -15.41 -17.37 17.18
CA HIS A 98 -15.83 -18.04 18.40
C HIS A 98 -17.21 -18.71 18.26
N ALA A 99 -18.10 -18.15 17.44
CA ALA A 99 -19.40 -18.71 17.14
C ALA A 99 -19.33 -19.95 16.23
N GLY A 100 -18.22 -20.13 15.51
CA GLY A 100 -18.01 -21.23 14.57
C GLY A 100 -18.53 -20.93 13.16
N ASP A 101 -18.83 -19.66 12.87
CA ASP A 101 -19.40 -19.20 11.59
C ASP A 101 -18.33 -18.93 10.53
N MET A 102 -17.04 -19.05 10.87
CA MET A 102 -15.91 -18.82 9.96
C MET A 102 -15.14 -20.10 9.64
N GLU A 103 -14.87 -20.30 8.36
CA GLU A 103 -13.95 -21.36 7.91
C GLU A 103 -12.52 -21.11 8.41
N LEU A 104 -11.79 -22.19 8.71
CA LEU A 104 -10.42 -22.14 9.23
C LEU A 104 -9.48 -21.25 8.40
N GLN A 105 -9.67 -21.22 7.07
CA GLN A 105 -8.84 -20.41 6.19
C GLN A 105 -8.93 -18.91 6.48
N TRP A 106 -10.12 -18.40 6.78
CA TRP A 106 -10.35 -17.01 7.13
C TRP A 106 -9.90 -16.69 8.55
N VAL A 107 -10.08 -17.64 9.48
CA VAL A 107 -9.58 -17.55 10.86
C VAL A 107 -8.06 -17.36 10.91
N LEU A 108 -7.32 -18.04 10.02
CA LEU A 108 -5.86 -17.91 9.95
C LEU A 108 -5.42 -16.68 9.14
N PHE A 109 -6.14 -16.34 8.08
CA PHE A 109 -5.83 -15.20 7.22
C PHE A 109 -5.92 -13.87 7.96
N GLY A 110 -6.98 -13.63 8.74
CA GLY A 110 -7.21 -12.35 9.44
C GLY A 110 -6.01 -11.89 10.29
N PRO A 111 -5.53 -12.70 11.25
CA PRO A 111 -4.36 -12.38 12.06
C PRO A 111 -3.07 -12.18 11.24
N ALA A 112 -2.87 -12.97 10.17
CA ALA A 112 -1.70 -12.84 9.30
C ALA A 112 -1.74 -11.52 8.49
N ALA A 113 -2.89 -11.15 7.96
CA ALA A 113 -3.09 -9.87 7.27
C ALA A 113 -2.87 -8.69 8.21
N LEU A 114 -3.46 -8.73 9.42
CA LEU A 114 -3.27 -7.69 10.43
C LEU A 114 -1.81 -7.55 10.85
N ALA A 115 -1.11 -8.66 11.10
CA ALA A 115 0.32 -8.64 11.43
C ALA A 115 1.16 -8.03 10.29
N SER A 116 0.79 -8.31 9.04
CA SER A 116 1.49 -7.79 7.85
C SER A 116 1.30 -6.29 7.71
N ILE A 117 0.09 -5.80 7.90
CA ILE A 117 -0.25 -4.37 7.91
C ILE A 117 0.56 -3.65 9.00
N VAL A 118 0.51 -4.14 10.24
CA VAL A 118 1.23 -3.53 11.37
C VAL A 118 2.74 -3.51 11.11
N ALA A 119 3.30 -4.58 10.55
CA ALA A 119 4.71 -4.66 10.18
C ALA A 119 5.10 -3.60 9.15
N VAL A 120 4.27 -3.41 8.11
CA VAL A 120 4.48 -2.36 7.09
C VAL A 120 4.39 -0.97 7.70
N ASP A 121 3.33 -0.66 8.42
CA ASP A 121 3.10 0.66 9.00
C ASP A 121 4.23 1.06 9.94
N TRP A 122 4.58 0.16 10.87
CA TRP A 122 5.68 0.38 11.80
C TRP A 122 7.04 0.48 11.08
N GLY A 123 7.28 -0.38 10.10
CA GLY A 123 8.52 -0.40 9.33
C GLY A 123 8.72 0.87 8.50
N LEU A 124 7.67 1.31 7.80
CA LEU A 124 7.65 2.58 7.06
C LEU A 124 7.83 3.77 8.00
N TYR A 125 7.12 3.81 9.13
CA TYR A 125 7.29 4.86 10.15
C TYR A 125 8.74 4.93 10.64
N LYS A 126 9.32 3.81 11.05
CA LYS A 126 10.68 3.73 11.58
C LYS A 126 11.72 4.19 10.54
N LEU A 127 11.57 3.78 9.29
CA LEU A 127 12.54 4.05 8.23
C LEU A 127 12.39 5.42 7.58
N LEU A 128 11.17 5.86 7.31
CA LEU A 128 10.90 7.13 6.62
C LEU A 128 10.86 8.30 7.60
N ILE A 129 10.26 8.12 8.78
CA ILE A 129 10.10 9.20 9.76
C ILE A 129 11.20 9.10 10.82
N GLY A 130 11.28 7.97 11.54
CA GLY A 130 12.18 7.79 12.67
C GLY A 130 13.65 8.10 12.35
N LYS A 131 14.18 7.51 11.27
CA LYS A 131 15.57 7.73 10.84
C LYS A 131 15.85 9.13 10.30
N ASN A 132 14.85 9.81 9.74
CA ASN A 132 15.01 11.15 9.18
C ASN A 132 14.72 12.27 10.19
N LEU A 133 14.14 11.94 11.35
CA LEU A 133 13.79 12.91 12.38
C LEU A 133 14.99 13.72 12.90
N PRO A 134 16.20 13.16 13.12
CA PRO A 134 17.36 13.96 13.49
C PRO A 134 17.74 15.00 12.44
N THR A 135 17.73 14.60 11.15
CA THR A 135 17.97 15.51 10.03
C THR A 135 16.90 16.61 9.98
N TRP A 136 15.64 16.25 10.20
CA TRP A 136 14.53 17.18 10.23
C TRP A 136 14.62 18.15 11.42
N ARG A 137 15.03 17.69 12.60
CA ARG A 137 15.27 18.57 13.76
C ARG A 137 16.39 19.57 13.49
N ARG A 138 17.45 19.15 12.78
CA ARG A 138 18.59 20.01 12.45
C ARG A 138 18.28 21.03 11.34
N PHE A 139 17.60 20.62 10.27
CA PHE A 139 17.46 21.43 9.06
C PHE A 139 16.01 21.74 8.66
N GLY A 140 15.02 21.22 9.38
CA GLY A 140 13.60 21.37 9.02
C GLY A 140 13.11 22.82 9.03
N HIS A 141 13.73 23.69 9.84
CA HIS A 141 13.44 25.12 9.84
C HIS A 141 13.77 25.84 8.51
N LEU A 142 14.61 25.23 7.66
CA LEU A 142 14.92 25.73 6.32
C LEU A 142 13.81 25.41 5.32
N VAL A 143 13.07 24.33 5.56
CA VAL A 143 12.03 23.83 4.65
C VAL A 143 10.71 24.51 4.99
N THR A 144 10.44 25.64 4.34
CA THR A 144 9.14 26.31 4.40
C THR A 144 8.46 26.27 3.03
N ARG A 145 7.13 26.37 3.01
CA ARG A 145 6.37 26.34 1.76
C ARG A 145 6.73 27.53 0.87
N GLU A 146 6.98 28.69 1.47
CA GLU A 146 7.27 29.94 0.77
C GLU A 146 8.63 29.88 0.05
N LYS A 147 9.56 29.08 0.57
CA LYS A 147 10.90 28.87 0.00
C LYS A 147 10.99 27.63 -0.91
N SER A 148 9.92 26.87 -1.06
CA SER A 148 9.91 25.74 -1.97
C SER A 148 9.74 26.22 -3.42
N ASP A 149 10.20 25.41 -4.37
CA ASP A 149 9.93 25.53 -5.80
C ASP A 149 8.92 24.44 -6.21
N PRO A 150 7.61 24.76 -6.27
CA PRO A 150 6.59 23.81 -6.64
C PRO A 150 6.66 23.40 -8.12
N ALA A 151 7.20 24.26 -9.00
CA ALA A 151 7.30 23.96 -10.42
C ALA A 151 8.36 22.88 -10.67
N ALA A 152 9.54 23.01 -10.05
CA ALA A 152 10.55 21.95 -10.06
C ALA A 152 10.03 20.66 -9.41
N MET A 153 9.24 20.77 -8.34
CA MET A 153 8.68 19.61 -7.66
C MET A 153 7.67 18.85 -8.54
N ARG A 154 6.72 19.56 -9.19
CA ARG A 154 5.77 18.96 -10.14
C ARG A 154 6.48 18.30 -11.31
N ARG A 155 7.45 19.00 -11.90
CA ARG A 155 8.23 18.47 -13.03
C ARG A 155 8.95 17.19 -12.63
N THR A 156 9.63 17.20 -11.48
CA THR A 156 10.34 16.02 -10.97
C THR A 156 9.39 14.90 -10.62
N PHE A 157 8.21 15.19 -10.07
CA PHE A 157 7.20 14.19 -9.80
C PHE A 157 6.76 13.49 -11.10
N ILE A 158 6.39 14.24 -12.13
CA ILE A 158 5.99 13.65 -13.42
C ILE A 158 7.16 12.94 -14.10
N ASP A 159 8.28 13.62 -14.30
CA ASP A 159 9.43 13.07 -15.04
C ASP A 159 10.05 11.87 -14.32
N ASP A 160 10.30 11.96 -13.01
CA ASP A 160 11.10 10.96 -12.29
C ASP A 160 10.30 9.97 -11.44
N VAL A 161 9.09 10.31 -10.98
CA VAL A 161 8.26 9.39 -10.16
C VAL A 161 7.24 8.66 -11.03
N VAL A 162 6.55 9.36 -11.93
CA VAL A 162 5.49 8.76 -12.76
C VAL A 162 6.09 8.10 -14.00
N LEU A 163 6.89 8.85 -14.77
CA LEU A 163 7.42 8.40 -16.05
C LEU A 163 8.77 7.69 -15.95
N HIS A 164 9.45 7.76 -14.80
CA HIS A 164 10.79 7.21 -14.59
C HIS A 164 11.82 7.63 -15.65
N ARG A 165 11.74 8.87 -16.16
CA ARG A 165 12.53 9.39 -17.28
C ARG A 165 14.03 9.32 -17.04
N SER A 166 14.50 9.50 -15.79
CA SER A 166 15.92 9.30 -15.47
C SER A 166 16.40 7.85 -15.55
N LEU A 167 15.51 6.85 -15.44
CA LEU A 167 15.87 5.46 -15.75
C LEU A 167 15.91 5.23 -17.26
N LEU A 168 14.96 5.84 -17.98
CA LEU A 168 14.87 5.77 -19.44
C LEU A 168 16.12 6.35 -20.11
N SER A 169 16.63 7.49 -19.62
CA SER A 169 17.85 8.11 -20.15
C SER A 169 19.10 7.28 -19.93
N VAL A 170 19.10 6.35 -18.97
CA VAL A 170 20.22 5.44 -18.73
C VAL A 170 20.09 4.18 -19.56
N SER A 171 18.91 3.57 -19.62
CA SER A 171 18.65 2.37 -20.42
C SER A 171 17.15 2.09 -20.53
N TRP A 172 16.67 1.89 -21.76
CA TRP A 172 15.32 1.40 -22.03
C TRP A 172 15.00 0.12 -21.25
N PHE A 173 15.93 -0.85 -21.21
CA PHE A 173 15.70 -2.13 -20.54
C PHE A 173 15.53 -1.96 -19.02
N ARG A 174 16.32 -1.08 -18.40
CA ARG A 174 16.20 -0.76 -16.98
C ARG A 174 14.86 -0.08 -16.68
N TRP A 175 14.46 0.84 -17.54
CA TRP A 175 13.18 1.53 -17.46
C TRP A 175 12.02 0.56 -17.58
N LEU A 176 11.96 -0.24 -18.65
CA LEU A 176 10.84 -1.16 -18.93
C LEU A 176 10.61 -2.10 -17.75
N ARG A 177 11.66 -2.77 -17.29
CA ARG A 177 11.59 -3.66 -16.12
C ARG A 177 11.04 -2.95 -14.88
N HIS A 178 11.56 -1.78 -14.55
CA HIS A 178 11.14 -1.07 -13.34
C HIS A 178 9.72 -0.56 -13.44
N THR A 179 9.36 0.03 -14.59
CA THR A 179 8.03 0.54 -14.90
C THR A 179 6.99 -0.58 -14.85
N LEU A 180 7.29 -1.76 -15.39
CA LEU A 180 6.40 -2.94 -15.32
C LEU A 180 6.15 -3.39 -13.87
N ILE A 181 7.20 -3.56 -13.07
CA ILE A 181 7.05 -3.95 -11.65
C ILE A 181 6.31 -2.86 -10.86
N PHE A 182 6.74 -1.61 -10.99
CA PHE A 182 6.18 -0.50 -10.21
C PHE A 182 4.70 -0.27 -10.54
N TRP A 183 4.37 -0.06 -11.82
CA TRP A 183 2.99 0.21 -12.20
C TRP A 183 2.11 -1.03 -12.11
N GLY A 184 2.63 -2.22 -12.41
CA GLY A 184 1.91 -3.46 -12.19
C GLY A 184 1.52 -3.62 -10.72
N PHE A 185 2.46 -3.44 -9.79
CA PHE A 185 2.20 -3.56 -8.36
C PHE A 185 1.28 -2.44 -7.82
N ILE A 186 1.49 -1.18 -8.20
CA ILE A 186 0.65 -0.05 -7.75
C ILE A 186 -0.78 -0.20 -8.29
N ALA A 187 -0.95 -0.58 -9.56
CA ALA A 187 -2.27 -0.79 -10.14
C ALA A 187 -2.97 -2.00 -9.51
N MET A 188 -2.26 -3.10 -9.28
CA MET A 188 -2.80 -4.28 -8.58
C MET A 188 -3.25 -3.95 -7.17
N PHE A 189 -2.44 -3.22 -6.40
CA PHE A 189 -2.81 -2.76 -5.06
C PHE A 189 -4.05 -1.85 -5.08
N GLY A 190 -4.12 -0.91 -6.04
CA GLY A 190 -5.29 -0.06 -6.22
C GLY A 190 -6.55 -0.83 -6.61
N LEU A 191 -6.41 -1.83 -7.49
CA LEU A 191 -7.48 -2.74 -7.88
C LEU A 191 -7.98 -3.55 -6.67
N GLU A 192 -7.08 -4.08 -5.83
CA GLU A 192 -7.49 -4.80 -4.63
C GLU A 192 -8.22 -3.90 -3.64
N LEU A 193 -7.78 -2.65 -3.45
CA LEU A 193 -8.50 -1.70 -2.61
C LEU A 193 -9.92 -1.45 -3.13
N LEU A 194 -10.09 -1.28 -4.45
CA LEU A 194 -11.40 -1.12 -5.07
C LEU A 194 -12.24 -2.40 -4.98
N ALA A 195 -11.61 -3.57 -5.17
CA ALA A 195 -12.28 -4.86 -5.08
C ALA A 195 -12.81 -5.10 -3.68
N VAL A 196 -12.07 -4.75 -2.62
CA VAL A 196 -12.57 -4.82 -1.24
C VAL A 196 -13.82 -3.96 -1.04
N LEU A 197 -13.92 -2.79 -1.69
CA LEU A 197 -15.13 -1.97 -1.58
C LEU A 197 -16.35 -2.62 -2.23
N VAL A 198 -16.15 -3.33 -3.33
CA VAL A 198 -17.24 -3.93 -4.11
C VAL A 198 -17.58 -5.35 -3.64
N ARG A 199 -16.57 -6.13 -3.25
CA ARG A 199 -16.68 -7.51 -2.77
C ARG A 199 -17.12 -7.59 -1.33
N GLU A 200 -16.59 -6.72 -0.46
CA GLU A 200 -16.82 -6.83 0.99
C GLU A 200 -17.76 -5.71 1.49
N ALA A 201 -17.41 -4.45 1.21
CA ALA A 201 -18.16 -3.33 1.79
C ALA A 201 -19.57 -3.21 1.19
N TRP A 202 -19.73 -3.44 -0.12
CA TRP A 202 -21.03 -3.32 -0.78
C TRP A 202 -22.08 -4.32 -0.25
N PRO A 203 -21.79 -5.63 -0.15
CA PRO A 203 -22.69 -6.58 0.52
C PRO A 203 -22.97 -6.24 1.99
N ALA A 204 -21.96 -5.77 2.73
CA ALA A 204 -22.14 -5.36 4.13
C ALA A 204 -23.18 -4.24 4.32
N PHE A 205 -23.44 -3.42 3.29
CA PHE A 205 -24.50 -2.41 3.30
C PHE A 205 -25.82 -2.86 2.65
N GLY A 206 -26.00 -4.17 2.45
CA GLY A 206 -27.20 -4.77 1.83
C GLY A 206 -27.20 -4.77 0.31
N GLY A 207 -26.05 -4.54 -0.32
CA GLY A 207 -25.86 -4.72 -1.76
C GLY A 207 -25.87 -6.20 -2.16
N GLU A 208 -26.08 -6.47 -3.45
CA GLU A 208 -25.91 -7.83 -3.98
C GLU A 208 -24.44 -8.28 -3.94
N ASP A 209 -24.20 -9.56 -3.64
CA ASP A 209 -22.87 -10.14 -3.75
C ASP A 209 -22.54 -10.45 -5.21
N ILE A 210 -22.00 -9.45 -5.90
CA ILE A 210 -21.56 -9.60 -7.29
C ILE A 210 -20.41 -10.60 -7.44
N TRP A 211 -19.71 -10.94 -6.35
CA TRP A 211 -18.55 -11.81 -6.38
C TRP A 211 -18.96 -13.28 -6.43
N GLU A 212 -20.18 -13.65 -6.02
CA GLU A 212 -20.70 -15.02 -6.21
C GLU A 212 -20.94 -15.33 -7.70
N ASN A 213 -21.39 -14.34 -8.47
CA ASN A 213 -21.62 -14.50 -9.91
C ASN A 213 -20.32 -14.37 -10.71
N THR A 214 -19.70 -15.52 -11.02
CA THR A 214 -18.43 -15.61 -11.79
C THR A 214 -18.46 -14.96 -13.17
N THR A 215 -19.65 -14.80 -13.76
CA THR A 215 -19.84 -14.20 -15.10
C THR A 215 -20.29 -12.74 -15.05
N HIS A 216 -20.41 -12.16 -13.85
CA HIS A 216 -20.86 -10.78 -13.71
C HIS A 216 -19.85 -9.81 -14.36
N PRO A 217 -20.29 -8.84 -15.19
CA PRO A 217 -19.38 -7.96 -15.92
C PRO A 217 -18.39 -7.19 -15.04
N ILE A 218 -18.82 -6.76 -13.85
CA ILE A 218 -17.94 -6.04 -12.92
C ILE A 218 -16.84 -6.96 -12.38
N ARG A 219 -17.17 -8.20 -12.02
CA ARG A 219 -16.19 -9.19 -11.57
C ARG A 219 -15.18 -9.49 -12.68
N LEU A 220 -15.66 -9.67 -13.91
CA LEU A 220 -14.79 -9.91 -15.08
C LEU A 220 -13.81 -8.76 -15.35
N VAL A 221 -14.19 -7.50 -15.07
CA VAL A 221 -13.28 -6.35 -15.15
C VAL A 221 -12.17 -6.44 -14.11
N PHE A 222 -12.48 -6.88 -12.89
CA PHE A 222 -11.47 -7.13 -11.86
C PHE A 222 -10.56 -8.30 -12.23
N ASP A 223 -11.13 -9.43 -12.69
CA ASP A 223 -10.37 -10.59 -13.16
C ASP A 223 -9.34 -10.18 -14.24
N PHE A 224 -9.79 -9.45 -15.27
CA PHE A 224 -8.89 -8.87 -16.28
C PHE A 224 -7.84 -7.92 -15.67
N GLY A 225 -8.25 -7.07 -14.73
CA GLY A 225 -7.35 -6.14 -14.05
C GLY A 225 -6.23 -6.86 -13.29
N TYR A 226 -6.56 -7.89 -12.52
CA TYR A 226 -5.57 -8.72 -11.81
C TYR A 226 -4.63 -9.44 -12.76
N GLU A 227 -5.16 -9.97 -13.86
CA GLU A 227 -4.41 -10.68 -14.88
C GLU A 227 -3.45 -9.77 -15.64
N PHE A 228 -3.92 -8.60 -16.07
CA PHE A 228 -3.10 -7.59 -16.73
C PHE A 228 -1.99 -7.06 -15.82
N THR A 229 -2.34 -6.65 -14.59
CA THR A 229 -1.36 -6.12 -13.65
C THR A 229 -0.40 -7.19 -13.13
N GLY A 230 -0.89 -8.41 -12.93
CA GLY A 230 -0.07 -9.59 -12.61
C GLY A 230 0.90 -9.93 -13.72
N ALA A 231 0.48 -9.86 -14.99
CA ALA A 231 1.33 -10.10 -16.15
C ALA A 231 2.46 -9.06 -16.22
N MET A 232 2.15 -7.79 -15.93
CA MET A 232 3.16 -6.74 -15.84
C MET A 232 4.20 -7.05 -14.77
N VAL A 233 3.78 -7.42 -13.56
CA VAL A 233 4.70 -7.78 -12.46
C VAL A 233 5.52 -9.02 -12.81
N LEU A 234 4.88 -10.07 -13.34
CA LEU A 234 5.53 -11.31 -13.74
C LEU A 234 6.62 -11.06 -14.80
N LEU A 235 6.27 -10.37 -15.89
CA LEU A 235 7.22 -10.02 -16.95
C LEU A 235 8.34 -9.13 -16.39
N GLY A 236 8.00 -8.14 -15.57
CA GLY A 236 8.95 -7.28 -14.90
C GLY A 236 9.97 -8.07 -14.04
N CYS A 237 9.51 -9.05 -13.26
CA CYS A 237 10.37 -9.91 -12.46
C CYS A 237 11.27 -10.82 -13.32
N ILE A 238 10.74 -11.40 -14.40
CA ILE A 238 11.54 -12.20 -15.35
C ILE A 238 12.65 -11.33 -15.95
N LEU A 239 12.31 -10.14 -16.45
CA LEU A 239 13.30 -9.18 -16.97
C LEU A 239 14.32 -8.75 -15.90
N ALA A 240 13.91 -8.67 -14.64
CA ALA A 240 14.82 -8.38 -13.53
C ALA A 240 15.83 -9.49 -13.25
N LEU A 241 15.42 -10.75 -13.34
CA LEU A 241 16.32 -11.90 -13.22
C LEU A 241 17.26 -12.01 -14.44
N ILE A 242 16.74 -11.80 -15.66
CA ILE A 242 17.57 -11.73 -16.87
C ILE A 242 18.62 -10.62 -16.72
N TRP A 243 18.21 -9.43 -16.28
CA TRP A 243 19.14 -8.34 -16.03
C TRP A 243 20.21 -8.71 -14.99
N ARG A 244 19.82 -9.38 -13.90
CA ARG A 244 20.74 -9.83 -12.85
C ARG A 244 21.85 -10.71 -13.43
N VAL A 245 21.51 -11.61 -14.35
CA VAL A 245 22.50 -12.45 -15.05
C VAL A 245 23.40 -11.59 -15.95
N MET A 246 22.83 -10.66 -16.72
CA MET A 246 23.60 -9.78 -17.63
C MET A 246 24.62 -8.87 -16.93
N VAL A 247 24.36 -8.49 -15.68
CA VAL A 247 25.24 -7.63 -14.87
C VAL A 247 26.08 -8.38 -13.85
N ASN A 248 26.08 -9.71 -13.87
CA ASN A 248 26.88 -10.52 -12.95
C ASN A 248 28.38 -10.21 -13.11
N GLY A 249 29.06 -9.95 -11.99
CA GLY A 249 30.47 -9.56 -11.97
C GLY A 249 30.74 -8.09 -12.35
N LYS A 250 29.70 -7.29 -12.62
CA LYS A 250 29.84 -5.86 -12.96
C LYS A 250 29.44 -4.95 -11.78
N PRO A 251 29.95 -3.71 -11.69
CA PRO A 251 29.59 -2.78 -10.61
C PRO A 251 28.09 -2.51 -10.47
N GLU A 252 27.31 -2.67 -11.55
CA GLU A 252 25.86 -2.49 -11.59
C GLU A 252 25.10 -3.58 -10.83
N GLN A 253 25.72 -4.73 -10.55
CA GLN A 253 25.11 -5.84 -9.81
C GLN A 253 24.57 -5.40 -8.44
N LYS A 254 25.15 -4.37 -7.81
CA LYS A 254 24.67 -3.81 -6.54
C LYS A 254 23.25 -3.26 -6.60
N PHE A 255 22.79 -2.87 -7.79
CA PHE A 255 21.43 -2.38 -8.02
C PHE A 255 20.44 -3.50 -8.38
N ALA A 256 20.88 -4.76 -8.39
CA ALA A 256 20.00 -5.91 -8.59
C ALA A 256 19.42 -6.38 -7.26
N ASP A 257 18.10 -6.23 -7.11
CA ASP A 257 17.38 -6.71 -5.94
C ASP A 257 16.81 -8.12 -6.08
N THR A 258 17.71 -9.10 -6.14
CA THR A 258 17.35 -10.49 -6.42
C THR A 258 16.45 -11.12 -5.35
N PRO A 259 16.68 -10.97 -4.03
CA PRO A 259 15.78 -11.56 -3.03
C PRO A 259 14.34 -11.07 -3.17
N SER A 260 14.13 -9.75 -3.25
CA SER A 260 12.79 -9.19 -3.42
C SER A 260 12.16 -9.57 -4.75
N THR A 261 12.96 -9.65 -5.82
CA THR A 261 12.48 -10.06 -7.15
C THR A 261 12.01 -11.51 -7.14
N ILE A 262 12.76 -12.43 -6.52
CA ILE A 262 12.39 -13.85 -6.42
C ILE A 262 11.16 -14.01 -5.54
N PHE A 263 11.08 -13.29 -4.42
CA PHE A 263 9.91 -13.36 -3.54
C PHE A 263 8.65 -12.84 -4.24
N LEU A 264 8.74 -11.68 -4.91
CA LEU A 264 7.62 -11.15 -5.70
C LEU A 264 7.24 -12.08 -6.86
N LEU A 265 8.23 -12.69 -7.53
CA LEU A 265 8.00 -13.68 -8.58
C LEU A 265 7.24 -14.90 -8.03
N PHE A 266 7.63 -15.41 -6.87
CA PHE A 266 6.93 -16.49 -6.20
C PHE A 266 5.46 -16.13 -5.94
N VAL A 267 5.18 -14.96 -5.35
CA VAL A 267 3.82 -14.52 -5.03
C VAL A 267 2.95 -14.38 -6.28
N VAL A 268 3.45 -13.72 -7.33
CA VAL A 268 2.68 -13.52 -8.56
C VAL A 268 2.47 -14.85 -9.31
N SER A 269 3.48 -15.71 -9.37
CA SER A 269 3.35 -17.03 -10.00
C SER A 269 2.39 -17.93 -9.23
N SER A 270 2.42 -17.94 -7.89
CA SER A 270 1.48 -18.73 -7.11
C SER A 270 0.04 -18.21 -7.25
N GLY A 271 -0.16 -16.90 -7.45
CA GLY A 271 -1.47 -16.32 -7.74
C GLY A 271 -2.07 -16.83 -9.06
N PHE A 272 -1.28 -16.85 -10.13
CA PHE A 272 -1.72 -17.41 -11.42
C PHE A 272 -2.03 -18.91 -11.34
N ILE A 273 -1.28 -19.68 -10.54
CA ILE A 273 -1.58 -21.10 -10.32
C ILE A 273 -2.92 -21.28 -9.59
N VAL A 274 -3.19 -20.45 -8.58
CA VAL A 274 -4.47 -20.47 -7.84
C VAL A 274 -5.63 -20.10 -8.77
N GLU A 275 -5.45 -19.10 -9.64
CA GLU A 275 -6.47 -18.70 -10.62
C GLU A 275 -6.73 -19.78 -11.67
N ALA A 276 -5.67 -20.39 -12.23
CA ALA A 276 -5.80 -21.50 -13.16
C ALA A 276 -6.56 -22.68 -12.53
N HIS A 277 -6.26 -22.99 -11.26
CA HIS A 277 -7.01 -24.00 -10.51
C HIS A 277 -8.49 -23.62 -10.36
N ARG A 278 -8.79 -22.38 -9.96
CA ARG A 278 -10.18 -21.88 -9.84
C ARG A 278 -10.93 -22.08 -11.15
N LEU A 279 -10.37 -21.63 -12.28
CA LEU A 279 -10.99 -21.75 -13.60
C LEU A 279 -11.21 -23.21 -14.02
N ALA A 280 -10.28 -24.12 -13.69
CA ALA A 280 -10.43 -25.54 -13.99
C ALA A 280 -11.58 -26.23 -13.24
N THR A 281 -12.08 -25.62 -12.15
CA THR A 281 -13.24 -26.12 -11.39
C THR A 281 -14.59 -25.55 -11.87
N LEU A 282 -14.56 -24.54 -12.74
CA LEU A 282 -15.76 -23.91 -13.27
C LEU A 282 -16.25 -24.62 -14.54
N THR A 283 -17.54 -24.49 -14.82
CA THR A 283 -18.11 -24.88 -16.11
C THR A 283 -17.42 -24.06 -17.21
N PRO A 284 -16.87 -24.67 -18.27
CA PRO A 284 -16.19 -23.93 -19.33
C PRO A 284 -17.09 -22.87 -19.95
N ASP A 285 -16.66 -21.62 -19.89
CA ASP A 285 -17.32 -20.47 -20.50
C ASP A 285 -16.28 -19.63 -21.26
N PRO A 286 -16.54 -19.23 -22.51
CA PRO A 286 -15.67 -18.31 -23.24
C PRO A 286 -15.29 -17.07 -22.44
N VAL A 287 -16.17 -16.46 -21.63
CA VAL A 287 -15.91 -15.18 -20.95
C VAL A 287 -14.67 -15.19 -20.05
N TYR A 288 -14.26 -16.37 -19.56
CA TYR A 288 -13.06 -16.54 -18.75
C TYR A 288 -11.76 -16.29 -19.53
N TRP A 289 -11.81 -16.04 -20.84
CA TRP A 289 -10.67 -15.55 -21.62
C TRP A 289 -10.09 -14.24 -21.07
N LEU A 290 -10.88 -13.45 -20.33
CA LEU A 290 -10.42 -12.24 -19.64
C LEU A 290 -9.39 -12.55 -18.54
N SER A 291 -9.43 -13.74 -17.95
CA SER A 291 -8.36 -14.29 -17.12
C SER A 291 -7.31 -15.01 -17.96
N PHE A 292 -6.67 -14.28 -18.89
CA PHE A 292 -5.96 -14.90 -20.01
C PHE A 292 -4.77 -15.80 -19.62
N ILE A 293 -3.99 -15.48 -18.58
CA ILE A 293 -2.89 -16.34 -18.10
C ILE A 293 -3.46 -17.53 -17.33
N GLY A 294 -4.38 -17.31 -16.40
CA GLY A 294 -5.06 -18.40 -15.68
C GLY A 294 -5.72 -19.38 -16.65
N TYR A 295 -6.44 -18.87 -17.65
CA TYR A 295 -7.10 -19.64 -18.70
C TYR A 295 -6.11 -20.43 -19.55
N ALA A 296 -5.01 -19.80 -19.98
CA ALA A 296 -3.94 -20.48 -20.72
C ALA A 296 -3.25 -21.58 -19.89
N MET A 297 -3.33 -21.52 -18.57
CA MET A 297 -2.77 -22.50 -17.66
C MET A 297 -3.70 -23.68 -17.34
N VAL A 298 -5.01 -23.57 -17.62
CA VAL A 298 -6.01 -24.63 -17.37
C VAL A 298 -5.61 -25.99 -17.96
N PRO A 299 -5.06 -26.10 -19.19
CA PRO A 299 -4.65 -27.40 -19.74
C PRO A 299 -3.54 -28.13 -18.96
N PHE A 300 -2.85 -27.43 -18.05
CA PHE A 300 -1.84 -28.02 -17.16
C PHE A 300 -2.40 -28.41 -15.78
N VAL A 301 -3.68 -28.12 -15.53
CA VAL A 301 -4.41 -28.52 -14.32
C VAL A 301 -5.13 -29.84 -14.63
N PRO A 302 -5.14 -30.81 -13.71
CA PRO A 302 -5.92 -32.04 -13.90
C PRO A 302 -7.40 -31.75 -14.15
N ASP A 303 -8.07 -32.62 -14.91
CA ASP A 303 -9.51 -32.53 -15.17
C ASP A 303 -10.30 -32.45 -13.84
N GLY A 304 -11.12 -31.40 -13.69
CA GLY A 304 -11.87 -31.14 -12.46
C GLY A 304 -11.09 -30.43 -11.36
N GLY A 305 -9.83 -30.04 -11.62
CA GLY A 305 -8.98 -29.30 -10.67
C GLY A 305 -8.01 -30.17 -9.88
N PHE A 306 -7.23 -29.54 -9.00
CA PHE A 306 -6.39 -30.26 -8.05
C PHE A 306 -7.23 -30.89 -6.92
N SER A 307 -6.65 -31.84 -6.19
CA SER A 307 -7.29 -32.40 -4.99
C SER A 307 -7.60 -31.31 -3.96
N ALA A 308 -8.67 -31.47 -3.15
CA ALA A 308 -9.06 -30.48 -2.14
C ALA A 308 -7.90 -30.07 -1.20
N MET A 309 -7.06 -31.03 -0.80
CA MET A 309 -5.85 -30.75 0.00
C MET A 309 -4.84 -29.89 -0.75
N THR A 310 -4.61 -30.17 -2.03
CA THR A 310 -3.71 -29.40 -2.89
C THR A 310 -4.26 -27.99 -3.14
N SER A 311 -5.56 -27.87 -3.43
CA SER A 311 -6.24 -26.58 -3.60
C SER A 311 -6.10 -25.70 -2.38
N GLN A 312 -6.37 -26.25 -1.20
CA GLN A 312 -6.23 -25.56 0.07
C GLN A 312 -4.77 -25.18 0.36
N ALA A 313 -3.82 -26.07 0.07
CA ALA A 313 -2.40 -25.79 0.22
C ALA A 313 -1.93 -24.67 -0.72
N LEU A 314 -2.34 -24.67 -1.99
CA LEU A 314 -2.02 -23.62 -2.97
C LEU A 314 -2.55 -22.27 -2.50
N TRP A 315 -3.79 -22.23 -2.02
CA TRP A 315 -4.39 -21.02 -1.46
C TRP A 315 -3.59 -20.50 -0.25
N TYR A 316 -3.27 -21.37 0.72
CA TYR A 316 -2.47 -20.98 1.90
C TYR A 316 -1.08 -20.49 1.53
N ILE A 317 -0.38 -21.21 0.65
CA ILE A 317 0.96 -20.84 0.17
C ILE A 317 0.92 -19.46 -0.47
N HIS A 318 -0.07 -19.19 -1.32
CA HIS A 318 -0.22 -17.88 -1.95
C HIS A 318 -0.57 -16.80 -0.91
N ILE A 319 -1.60 -16.99 -0.09
CA ILE A 319 -2.08 -15.93 0.80
C ILE A 319 -1.07 -15.59 1.89
N PHE A 320 -0.46 -16.58 2.53
CA PHE A 320 0.58 -16.33 3.54
C PHE A 320 1.89 -15.84 2.89
N GLY A 321 2.18 -16.29 1.67
CA GLY A 321 3.25 -15.73 0.84
C GLY A 321 3.06 -14.24 0.58
N SER A 322 1.84 -13.83 0.21
CA SER A 322 1.43 -12.45 -0.01
C SER A 322 1.51 -11.62 1.27
N CYS A 323 0.97 -12.11 2.39
CA CYS A 323 1.10 -11.48 3.71
C CYS A 323 2.57 -11.28 4.09
N ALA A 324 3.39 -12.34 3.97
CA ALA A 324 4.82 -12.26 4.27
C ALA A 324 5.55 -11.29 3.34
N PHE A 325 5.18 -11.18 2.07
CA PHE A 325 5.75 -10.20 1.15
C PHE A 325 5.37 -8.77 1.54
N ILE A 326 4.10 -8.53 1.91
CA ILE A 326 3.64 -7.24 2.45
C ILE A 326 4.47 -6.88 3.68
N ALA A 327 4.57 -7.76 4.67
CA ALA A 327 5.39 -7.56 5.86
C ALA A 327 6.89 -7.32 5.55
N TYR A 328 7.37 -7.80 4.40
CA TYR A 328 8.74 -7.63 3.91
C TYR A 328 8.98 -6.28 3.18
N VAL A 329 7.93 -5.54 2.77
CA VAL A 329 8.05 -4.21 2.14
C VAL A 329 8.98 -3.24 2.89
N PRO A 330 8.96 -3.10 4.23
CA PRO A 330 9.89 -2.25 4.95
C PRO A 330 11.34 -2.80 5.02
N ALA A 331 11.70 -3.82 4.23
CA ALA A 331 13.08 -4.22 4.08
C ALA A 331 13.93 -3.11 3.44
N LYS A 332 15.23 -3.09 3.76
CA LYS A 332 16.18 -2.03 3.36
C LYS A 332 16.20 -1.73 1.86
N ARG A 333 15.89 -2.71 1.01
CA ARG A 333 15.87 -2.52 -0.43
C ARG A 333 14.51 -2.00 -0.86
N LEU A 334 13.40 -2.70 -0.59
CA LEU A 334 12.05 -2.30 -1.03
C LEU A 334 11.61 -0.91 -0.56
N ILE A 335 12.10 -0.39 0.57
CA ILE A 335 11.83 0.99 1.03
C ILE A 335 12.16 2.07 -0.01
N HIS A 336 13.00 1.76 -1.01
CA HIS A 336 13.31 2.67 -2.11
C HIS A 336 12.08 3.10 -2.92
N SER A 337 11.01 2.27 -2.96
CA SER A 337 9.76 2.60 -3.64
C SER A 337 9.10 3.85 -3.05
N CYS A 338 9.23 4.06 -1.74
CA CYS A 338 8.71 5.25 -1.05
C CYS A 338 9.77 6.35 -0.91
N ALA A 339 11.01 5.97 -0.54
CA ALA A 339 12.06 6.93 -0.22
C ALA A 339 12.61 7.66 -1.46
N THR A 340 12.71 6.98 -2.60
CA THR A 340 13.29 7.57 -3.81
C THR A 340 12.44 8.70 -4.39
N PRO A 341 11.10 8.54 -4.54
CA PRO A 341 10.24 9.64 -4.99
C PRO A 341 10.36 10.91 -4.12
N VAL A 342 10.30 10.74 -2.80
CA VAL A 342 10.44 11.86 -1.85
C VAL A 342 11.83 12.50 -1.96
N GLY A 343 12.89 11.68 -2.03
CA GLY A 343 14.26 12.16 -2.17
C GLY A 343 14.48 12.93 -3.48
N ARG A 344 13.92 12.47 -4.60
CA ARG A 344 13.98 13.17 -5.90
C ARG A 344 13.31 14.53 -5.83
N MET A 345 12.09 14.59 -5.27
CA MET A 345 11.37 15.85 -5.10
C MET A 345 12.10 16.84 -4.19
N MET A 346 12.69 16.37 -3.09
CA MET A 346 13.51 17.22 -2.20
C MET A 346 14.80 17.68 -2.89
N ASN A 347 15.43 16.82 -3.68
CA ASN A 347 16.64 17.19 -4.43
C ASN A 347 16.38 18.20 -5.56
N ALA A 348 15.13 18.33 -6.01
CA ALA A 348 14.74 19.36 -6.96
C ALA A 348 14.77 20.79 -6.35
N GLN A 349 14.79 20.91 -5.02
CA GLN A 349 14.74 22.18 -4.30
C GLN A 349 16.13 22.82 -4.16
N LYS A 350 16.69 23.31 -5.28
CA LYS A 350 18.09 23.77 -5.38
C LYS A 350 18.44 24.88 -4.39
N GLU A 351 17.56 25.86 -4.20
CA GLU A 351 17.80 26.98 -3.27
C GLU A 351 17.85 26.51 -1.81
N LEU A 352 16.93 25.63 -1.42
CA LEU A 352 16.92 25.02 -0.07
C LEU A 352 18.19 24.21 0.19
N LEU A 353 18.68 23.48 -0.81
CA LEU A 353 19.93 22.72 -0.71
C LEU A 353 21.15 23.64 -0.59
N ASP A 354 21.18 24.74 -1.31
CA ASP A 354 22.28 25.73 -1.22
C ASP A 354 22.30 26.40 0.16
N GLN A 355 21.14 26.77 0.70
CA GLN A 355 21.02 27.29 2.07
C GLN A 355 21.53 26.28 3.12
N LYS A 356 21.13 25.02 2.99
CA LYS A 356 21.62 23.93 3.85
C LYS A 356 23.14 23.77 3.75
N ARG A 357 23.69 23.84 2.54
CA ARG A 357 25.14 23.75 2.29
C ARG A 357 25.89 24.89 2.98
N LYS A 358 25.45 26.14 2.79
CA LYS A 358 26.04 27.33 3.41
C LYS A 358 26.07 27.23 4.94
N LEU A 359 24.96 26.85 5.57
CA LEU A 359 24.88 26.67 7.03
C LEU A 359 25.78 25.55 7.55
N THR A 360 25.94 24.48 6.77
CA THR A 360 26.86 23.40 7.14
C THR A 360 28.30 23.87 7.08
N LEU A 361 28.67 24.62 6.04
CA LEU A 361 30.01 25.18 5.88
C LEU A 361 30.33 26.24 6.95
N SER A 362 29.38 27.13 7.28
CA SER A 362 29.60 28.15 8.30
C SER A 362 29.81 27.54 9.69
N GLY A 363 29.07 26.49 10.04
CA GLY A 363 29.28 25.77 11.30
C GLY A 363 30.63 25.05 11.36
N LEU A 364 31.10 24.48 10.24
CA LEU A 364 32.42 23.85 10.17
C LEU A 364 33.55 24.88 10.28
N MET A 365 33.38 26.08 9.69
CA MET A 365 34.36 27.15 9.76
C MET A 365 34.43 27.77 11.17
N SER A 366 33.30 27.98 11.84
CA SER A 366 33.29 28.49 13.23
C SER A 366 33.96 27.55 14.22
N ASP A 367 33.91 26.23 13.97
CA ASP A 367 34.58 25.23 14.82
C ASP A 367 36.11 25.19 14.59
N LEU A 368 36.60 25.70 13.45
CA LEU A 368 38.03 25.82 13.14
C LEU A 368 38.65 27.08 13.74
N ASP A 369 37.89 28.18 13.85
CA ASP A 369 38.37 29.44 14.43
C ASP A 369 38.45 29.42 15.98
N VAL A 370 37.88 28.39 16.62
CA VAL A 370 37.84 28.22 18.10
C VAL A 370 38.92 27.25 18.61
N LYS A 371 39.70 26.63 17.73
CA LYS A 371 40.88 25.82 18.07
C LYS A 371 42.16 26.56 17.74
#